data_AF-A0A1G1ED82-F1
#
_entry.id   AF-A0A1G1ED82-F1
#
_cell.length_a   1.000
_cell.length_b   1.000
_cell.length_c   1.000
_cell.angle_alpha   90.00
_cell.angle_beta   90.00
_cell.angle_gamma   90.00
#
_symmetry.space_group_name_H-M   'P 1'
#
loop_
_entity.id
_entity.type
_entity.pdbx_description
1 polymer ?
#
loop_
_entity_poly.entity_id
_entity_poly.type
_entity_poly.pdbx_seq_one_letter_code
_entity_poly.pdbx_strand_id
1 'polypeptide(L)'
;MKNKNNALMATRDKERPPAIDYYRNLWANIRFSRMEGPLKTILVTSSMDGEGKSTLLANLGMVIAQAGKRVLLLDTDLRAPDLHKLFRVKREPGITGTLRDIFEREIKNGLFEEISPAEYLRILKLQARTGYLTFESNDESLTLTLDRGTVVDTSWQNRPLTRRLGNLLLRDGKITGEQLQEALNRQDQNNSSLPLGHIMIKLGYIAPADIKGPCQHQISEAITYLMRWREGRFYFQEGEDVTYEKEVINLLTDPDPFSPMIEPMAGGPYIETSLSRVIQPTIIDNLWVMPSGPLPPNPTAILESAG
;
A
#
# COMPACT_ATOMS: atom_id res chain seq x y z
N MET A 1 -8.63 30.62 -29.36
CA MET A 1 -8.47 29.15 -29.41
C MET A 1 -7.16 28.82 -30.13
N LYS A 2 -6.07 28.54 -29.40
CA LYS A 2 -4.81 28.07 -30.01
C LYS A 2 -4.99 26.63 -30.49
N ASN A 3 -4.57 26.35 -31.72
CA ASN A 3 -4.74 25.08 -32.41
C ASN A 3 -4.01 23.94 -31.66
N LYS A 4 -4.74 23.09 -30.92
CA LYS A 4 -4.18 21.99 -30.09
C LYS A 4 -3.42 20.94 -30.92
N ASN A 5 -3.51 20.97 -32.25
CA ASN A 5 -2.73 20.15 -33.19
C ASN A 5 -1.22 20.47 -33.25
N ASN A 6 -0.75 21.53 -32.56
CA ASN A 6 0.67 21.92 -32.51
C ASN A 6 1.45 21.40 -31.29
N ALA A 7 0.80 20.69 -30.36
CA ALA A 7 1.40 20.40 -29.05
C ALA A 7 2.34 19.18 -29.02
N LEU A 8 2.12 18.16 -29.86
CA LEU A 8 3.02 17.01 -29.99
C LEU A 8 4.01 17.28 -31.12
N MET A 9 5.17 17.83 -30.78
CA MET A 9 6.13 18.32 -31.78
C MET A 9 7.00 17.19 -32.34
N ALA A 10 7.19 16.12 -31.57
CA ALA A 10 8.06 14.99 -31.93
C ALA A 10 7.45 13.94 -32.88
N THR A 11 6.20 14.11 -33.32
CA THR A 11 5.56 13.29 -34.39
C THR A 11 5.80 13.83 -35.80
N ARG A 12 6.46 14.99 -35.94
CA ARG A 12 6.61 15.67 -37.23
C ARG A 12 7.87 15.18 -37.95
N ASP A 13 7.71 14.19 -38.82
CA ASP A 13 8.80 13.57 -39.59
C ASP A 13 9.43 14.49 -40.66
N LYS A 14 8.77 15.59 -41.05
CA LYS A 14 9.21 16.38 -42.21
C LYS A 14 10.08 17.60 -41.91
N GLU A 15 10.16 18.04 -40.67
CA GLU A 15 11.05 19.10 -40.23
C GLU A 15 11.41 18.80 -38.78
N ARG A 16 12.67 18.46 -38.47
CA ARG A 16 13.15 18.38 -37.08
C ARG A 16 13.01 19.79 -36.47
N PRO A 17 11.96 20.11 -35.70
CA PRO A 17 11.81 21.47 -35.20
C PRO A 17 12.89 21.67 -34.13
N PRO A 18 13.57 22.84 -34.08
CA PRO A 18 14.54 23.17 -33.03
C PRO A 18 14.02 22.93 -31.60
N ALA A 19 12.70 22.96 -31.43
CA ALA A 19 12.01 22.69 -30.19
C ALA A 19 12.16 21.25 -29.65
N ILE A 20 12.42 20.23 -30.47
CA ILE A 20 12.65 18.86 -29.97
C ILE A 20 14.00 18.75 -29.24
N ASP A 21 15.03 19.44 -29.73
CA ASP A 21 16.35 19.40 -29.13
C ASP A 21 16.36 20.06 -27.75
N TYR A 22 15.46 21.02 -27.50
CA TYR A 22 15.19 21.53 -26.14
C TYR A 22 14.77 20.41 -25.19
N TYR A 23 13.82 19.55 -25.57
CA TYR A 23 13.36 18.45 -24.71
C TYR A 23 14.41 17.35 -24.53
N ARG A 24 15.26 17.10 -25.55
CA ARG A 24 16.41 16.19 -25.43
C ARG A 24 17.45 16.70 -24.45
N ASN A 25 17.78 17.99 -24.54
CA ASN A 25 18.70 18.63 -23.60
C ASN A 25 18.12 18.66 -22.18
N LEU A 26 16.82 18.94 -22.04
CA LEU A 26 16.13 18.87 -20.75
C LEU A 26 16.22 17.46 -20.15
N TRP A 27 15.94 16.41 -20.93
CA TRP A 27 16.08 15.02 -20.48
C TRP A 27 17.52 14.69 -20.07
N ALA A 28 18.51 15.10 -20.86
CA ALA A 28 19.91 14.89 -20.53
C ALA A 28 20.26 15.53 -19.17
N ASN A 29 19.88 16.79 -18.96
CA ASN A 29 20.12 17.52 -17.72
C ASN A 29 19.40 16.88 -16.52
N ILE A 30 18.14 16.46 -16.69
CA ILE A 30 17.38 15.75 -15.65
C ILE A 30 18.05 14.41 -15.30
N ARG A 31 18.57 13.70 -16.31
CA ARG A 31 19.29 12.44 -16.08
C ARG A 31 20.61 12.68 -15.35
N PHE A 32 21.33 13.75 -15.68
CA PHE A 32 22.61 14.10 -15.04
C PHE A 32 22.47 14.72 -13.65
N SER A 33 21.32 15.33 -13.32
CA SER A 33 21.09 15.89 -11.98
C SER A 33 21.03 14.82 -10.89
N ARG A 34 20.78 13.57 -11.26
CA ARG A 34 20.81 12.42 -10.35
C ARG A 34 22.20 11.77 -10.37
N MET A 35 22.98 12.00 -9.31
CA MET A 35 24.34 11.45 -9.19
C MET A 35 24.37 9.94 -9.03
N GLU A 36 23.38 9.35 -8.33
CA GLU A 36 23.30 7.90 -8.08
C GLU A 36 21.90 7.31 -8.27
N GLY A 37 21.87 6.09 -8.83
CA GLY A 37 20.66 5.29 -9.04
C GLY A 37 19.76 5.74 -10.20
N PRO A 38 18.82 4.90 -10.64
CA PRO A 38 17.93 5.20 -11.76
C PRO A 38 16.88 6.26 -11.38
N LEU A 39 16.66 7.24 -12.26
CA LEU A 39 15.51 8.15 -12.17
C LEU A 39 14.26 7.43 -12.70
N LYS A 40 13.34 7.05 -11.81
CA LYS A 40 12.12 6.30 -12.16
C LYS A 40 10.85 7.15 -12.25
N THR A 41 10.78 8.25 -11.51
CA THR A 41 9.58 9.10 -11.39
C THR A 41 9.96 10.57 -11.49
N ILE A 42 9.19 11.35 -12.25
CA ILE A 42 9.35 12.80 -12.41
C ILE A 42 7.98 13.44 -12.18
N LEU A 43 7.92 14.39 -11.24
CA LEU A 43 6.74 15.24 -11.05
C LEU A 43 6.95 16.53 -11.86
N VAL A 44 5.97 16.88 -12.69
CA VAL A 44 5.94 18.16 -13.41
C VAL A 44 4.80 18.99 -12.84
N THR A 45 5.13 20.14 -12.25
CA THR A 45 4.17 21.09 -11.68
C THR A 45 4.54 22.52 -12.09
N SER A 46 3.65 23.47 -11.82
CA SER A 46 3.84 24.89 -12.14
C SER A 46 2.89 25.75 -11.31
N SER A 47 3.24 27.02 -11.15
CA SER A 47 2.56 27.94 -10.24
C SER A 47 1.20 28.41 -10.74
N MET A 48 0.97 28.38 -12.06
CA MET A 48 -0.27 28.84 -12.69
C MET A 48 -0.79 27.85 -13.75
N ASP A 49 -2.09 27.92 -14.01
CA ASP A 49 -2.71 27.21 -15.13
C ASP A 49 -2.27 27.81 -16.47
N GLY A 50 -2.10 26.95 -17.48
CA GLY A 50 -1.73 27.40 -18.83
C GLY A 50 -0.23 27.63 -19.08
N GLU A 51 0.66 27.40 -18.11
CA GLU A 51 2.12 27.53 -18.26
C GLU A 51 2.77 26.42 -19.11
N GLY A 52 1.98 25.50 -19.67
CA GLY A 52 2.46 24.49 -20.61
C GLY A 52 2.95 23.19 -19.97
N LYS A 53 2.68 22.94 -18.68
CA LYS A 53 2.98 21.68 -17.95
C LYS A 53 2.70 20.43 -18.79
N SER A 54 1.46 20.29 -19.27
CA SER A 54 1.02 19.11 -20.03
C SER A 54 1.73 18.99 -21.39
N THR A 55 2.11 20.12 -22.00
CA THR A 55 2.88 20.14 -23.26
C THR A 55 4.33 19.71 -23.00
N LEU A 56 4.94 20.19 -21.92
CA LEU A 56 6.28 19.78 -21.51
C LEU A 56 6.31 18.29 -21.17
N LEU A 57 5.37 17.82 -20.34
CA LEU A 57 5.27 16.43 -19.93
C LEU A 57 5.08 15.49 -21.14
N ALA A 58 4.20 15.86 -22.07
CA ALA A 58 3.96 15.08 -23.29
C ALA A 58 5.21 14.96 -24.17
N ASN A 59 5.88 16.07 -24.50
CA ASN A 59 7.05 16.03 -25.38
C ASN A 59 8.29 15.43 -24.69
N LEU A 60 8.47 15.68 -23.39
CA LEU A 60 9.52 15.04 -22.61
C LEU A 60 9.32 13.51 -22.58
N GLY A 61 8.09 13.05 -22.34
CA GLY A 61 7.73 11.63 -22.39
C GLY A 61 8.03 10.99 -23.74
N MET A 62 7.66 11.66 -24.84
CA MET A 62 7.97 11.20 -26.20
C MET A 62 9.48 11.08 -26.44
N VAL A 63 10.27 12.09 -26.06
CA VAL A 63 11.73 12.07 -26.25
C VAL A 63 12.37 10.94 -25.44
N ILE A 64 11.90 10.71 -24.22
CA ILE A 64 12.39 9.60 -23.38
C ILE A 64 12.01 8.25 -24.00
N ALA A 65 10.79 8.12 -24.52
CA ALA A 65 10.32 6.91 -25.20
C ALA A 65 11.09 6.60 -26.49
N GLN A 66 11.35 7.63 -27.31
CA GLN A 66 12.17 7.55 -28.52
C GLN A 66 13.63 7.18 -28.22
N ALA A 67 14.13 7.47 -27.01
CA ALA A 67 15.42 6.99 -26.53
C ALA A 67 15.41 5.52 -26.05
N GLY A 68 14.34 4.78 -26.35
CA GLY A 68 14.20 3.35 -26.07
C GLY A 68 13.77 3.03 -24.63
N LYS A 69 13.21 3.99 -23.88
CA LYS A 69 12.72 3.76 -22.52
C LYS A 69 11.22 3.52 -22.51
N ARG A 70 10.74 2.69 -21.58
CA ARG A 70 9.30 2.53 -21.31
C ARG A 70 8.82 3.69 -20.45
N VAL A 71 7.85 4.45 -20.94
CA VAL A 71 7.36 5.68 -20.30
C VAL A 71 5.86 5.59 -20.08
N LEU A 72 5.43 5.82 -18.84
CA LEU A 72 4.03 6.04 -18.50
C LEU A 72 3.85 7.51 -18.13
N LEU A 73 2.95 8.21 -18.82
CA LEU A 73 2.51 9.54 -18.44
C LEU A 73 1.25 9.44 -17.59
N LEU A 74 1.30 9.95 -16.37
CA LEU A 74 0.17 9.96 -15.44
C LEU A 74 -0.46 11.36 -15.40
N ASP A 75 -1.74 11.48 -15.73
CA ASP A 75 -2.48 12.75 -15.63
C ASP A 75 -3.12 12.87 -14.24
N THR A 76 -2.42 13.52 -13.30
CA THR A 76 -2.95 13.80 -11.95
C THR A 76 -3.54 15.21 -11.83
N ASP A 77 -3.70 15.95 -12.94
CA ASP A 77 -4.38 17.25 -12.93
C ASP A 77 -5.89 17.03 -12.94
N LEU A 78 -6.48 16.97 -11.74
CA LEU A 78 -7.91 16.75 -11.55
C LEU A 78 -8.73 18.02 -11.77
N ARG A 79 -8.16 19.15 -12.21
CA ARG A 79 -8.93 20.37 -12.51
C ARG A 79 -9.08 20.54 -14.01
N ALA A 80 -7.99 20.41 -14.75
CA ALA A 80 -7.95 20.63 -16.19
C ALA A 80 -7.15 19.53 -16.92
N PRO A 81 -7.58 18.24 -16.83
CA PRO A 81 -6.85 17.16 -17.47
C PRO A 81 -6.82 17.32 -18.99
N ASP A 82 -5.63 17.15 -19.56
CA ASP A 82 -5.36 17.48 -20.97
C ASP A 82 -4.54 16.40 -21.69
N LEU A 83 -3.90 15.45 -20.98
CA LEU A 83 -3.07 14.42 -21.64
C LEU A 83 -3.89 13.53 -22.57
N HIS A 84 -5.11 13.17 -22.16
CA HIS A 84 -6.01 12.36 -22.99
C HIS A 84 -6.33 13.03 -24.35
N LYS A 85 -6.47 14.36 -24.36
CA LYS A 85 -6.72 15.14 -25.58
C LYS A 85 -5.48 15.21 -26.47
N LEU A 86 -4.30 15.39 -25.86
CA LEU A 86 -3.03 15.46 -26.57
C LEU A 86 -2.72 14.15 -27.30
N PHE A 87 -2.86 13.02 -26.61
CA PHE A 87 -2.56 11.69 -27.15
C PHE A 87 -3.74 11.00 -27.83
N ARG A 88 -4.90 11.66 -27.89
CA ARG A 88 -6.15 11.13 -28.50
C ARG A 88 -6.58 9.79 -27.91
N VAL A 89 -6.37 9.61 -26.61
CA VAL A 89 -6.82 8.45 -25.84
C VAL A 89 -8.12 8.79 -25.10
N LYS A 90 -8.82 7.78 -24.60
CA LYS A 90 -10.05 8.02 -23.81
C LYS A 90 -9.67 8.67 -22.48
N ARG A 91 -10.52 9.57 -22.00
CA ARG A 91 -10.37 10.14 -20.66
C ARG A 91 -10.69 9.12 -19.55
N GLU A 92 -11.63 8.24 -19.81
CA GLU A 92 -12.17 7.28 -18.85
C GLU A 92 -12.12 5.85 -19.41
N PRO A 93 -11.89 4.83 -18.56
CA PRO A 93 -11.57 4.93 -17.12
C PRO A 93 -10.18 5.55 -16.86
N GLY A 94 -9.93 6.02 -15.64
CA GLY A 94 -8.66 6.67 -15.27
C GLY A 94 -8.38 6.58 -13.76
N ILE A 95 -7.23 7.14 -13.35
CA ILE A 95 -6.63 6.87 -12.03
C ILE A 95 -7.55 7.23 -10.85
N THR A 96 -8.33 8.31 -10.91
CA THR A 96 -9.23 8.68 -9.81
C THR A 96 -10.30 7.64 -9.55
N GLY A 97 -10.98 7.19 -10.61
CA GLY A 97 -11.98 6.14 -10.51
C GLY A 97 -11.37 4.84 -9.99
N THR A 98 -10.21 4.46 -10.51
CA THR A 98 -9.52 3.22 -10.09
C THR A 98 -9.07 3.27 -8.63
N LEU A 99 -8.46 4.36 -8.18
CA LEU A 99 -8.06 4.49 -6.77
C LEU A 99 -9.27 4.47 -5.85
N ARG A 100 -10.34 5.19 -6.21
CA ARG A 100 -11.60 5.14 -5.48
C ARG A 100 -12.13 3.70 -5.39
N ASP A 101 -12.19 2.98 -6.50
CA ASP A 101 -12.68 1.60 -6.52
C ASP A 101 -11.77 0.66 -5.71
N ILE A 102 -10.46 0.90 -5.64
CA ILE A 102 -9.54 0.16 -4.78
C ILE A 102 -9.81 0.45 -3.30
N PHE A 103 -10.03 1.72 -2.93
CA PHE A 103 -10.14 2.15 -1.53
C PHE A 103 -11.56 2.08 -0.96
N GLU A 104 -12.61 2.14 -1.77
CA GLU A 104 -14.00 2.08 -1.29
C GLU A 104 -14.58 0.67 -1.36
N ARG A 105 -14.00 -0.23 -2.17
CA ARG A 105 -14.54 -1.58 -2.30
C ARG A 105 -14.37 -2.35 -0.99
N GLU A 106 -15.50 -2.77 -0.45
CA GLU A 106 -15.54 -3.72 0.64
C GLU A 106 -15.19 -5.11 0.11
N ILE A 107 -14.02 -5.60 0.51
CA ILE A 107 -13.58 -6.96 0.24
C ILE A 107 -13.66 -7.70 1.57
N LYS A 108 -14.55 -8.67 1.70
CA LYS A 108 -14.70 -9.48 2.94
C LYS A 108 -13.94 -10.78 2.90
N ASN A 109 -13.64 -11.29 1.72
CA ASN A 109 -12.92 -12.55 1.50
C ASN A 109 -12.39 -12.59 0.07
N GLY A 110 -11.46 -13.51 -0.19
CA GLY A 110 -10.88 -13.70 -1.51
C GLY A 110 -9.75 -14.72 -1.51
N LEU A 111 -9.20 -14.98 -2.70
CA LEU A 111 -8.06 -15.87 -2.92
C LEU A 111 -6.76 -15.07 -3.04
N PHE A 112 -5.63 -15.69 -2.68
CA PHE A 112 -4.31 -15.03 -2.76
C PHE A 112 -3.88 -14.71 -4.20
N GLU A 113 -4.39 -15.47 -5.17
CA GLU A 113 -4.18 -15.24 -6.60
C GLU A 113 -4.82 -13.92 -7.07
N GLU A 114 -5.90 -13.50 -6.43
CA GLU A 114 -6.64 -12.29 -6.76
C GLU A 114 -6.11 -11.08 -6.02
N ILE A 115 -5.78 -11.26 -4.73
CA ILE A 115 -5.22 -10.23 -3.86
C ILE A 115 -4.28 -10.88 -2.85
N SER A 116 -3.01 -10.48 -2.89
CA SER A 116 -2.00 -11.08 -2.01
C SER A 116 -2.20 -10.65 -0.54
N PRO A 117 -1.69 -11.40 0.45
CA PRO A 117 -1.79 -11.00 1.86
C PRO A 117 -1.23 -9.61 2.16
N ALA A 118 -0.07 -9.25 1.60
CA ALA A 118 0.54 -7.93 1.77
C ALA A 118 -0.33 -6.81 1.17
N GLU A 119 -0.89 -7.07 -0.02
CA GLU A 119 -1.75 -6.13 -0.72
C GLU A 119 -3.04 -5.88 0.05
N TYR A 120 -3.69 -6.93 0.55
CA TYR A 120 -4.92 -6.78 1.31
C TYR A 120 -4.70 -6.09 2.66
N LEU A 121 -3.62 -6.41 3.36
CA LEU A 121 -3.21 -5.69 4.57
C LEU A 121 -3.03 -4.19 4.31
N ARG A 122 -2.40 -3.81 3.19
CA ARG A 122 -2.28 -2.40 2.82
C ARG A 122 -3.63 -1.75 2.56
N ILE A 123 -4.56 -2.43 1.88
CA ILE A 123 -5.90 -1.88 1.63
C ILE A 123 -6.61 -1.62 2.96
N LEU A 124 -6.62 -2.58 3.88
CA LEU A 124 -7.24 -2.41 5.19
C LEU A 124 -6.58 -1.31 6.02
N LYS A 125 -5.26 -1.14 5.90
CA LYS A 125 -4.50 -0.03 6.49
C LYS A 125 -4.96 1.33 5.96
N LEU A 126 -5.04 1.48 4.64
CA LEU A 126 -5.50 2.72 4.01
C LEU A 126 -6.98 3.02 4.32
N GLN A 127 -7.79 1.98 4.50
CA GLN A 127 -9.20 2.11 4.90
C GLN A 127 -9.41 2.27 6.42
N ALA A 128 -8.33 2.28 7.22
CA ALA A 128 -8.38 2.30 8.68
C ALA A 128 -9.35 1.27 9.30
N ARG A 129 -9.39 0.04 8.77
CA ARG A 129 -10.35 -1.00 9.21
C ARG A 129 -9.90 -1.67 10.51
N THR A 130 -10.83 -1.85 11.44
CA THR A 130 -10.63 -2.59 12.70
C THR A 130 -11.38 -3.93 12.63
N GLY A 131 -10.73 -5.01 13.05
CA GLY A 131 -11.34 -6.34 13.05
C GLY A 131 -10.34 -7.49 12.98
N TYR A 132 -10.83 -8.64 12.53
CA TYR A 132 -10.09 -9.89 12.49
C TYR A 132 -9.89 -10.30 11.03
N LEU A 133 -8.63 -10.34 10.61
CA LEU A 133 -8.23 -10.80 9.30
C LEU A 133 -7.64 -12.19 9.41
N THR A 134 -8.35 -13.20 8.92
CA THR A 134 -7.85 -14.57 8.92
C THR A 134 -7.42 -15.01 7.55
N PHE A 135 -6.28 -15.70 7.52
CA PHE A 135 -5.69 -16.33 6.37
C PHE A 135 -5.68 -17.84 6.58
N GLU A 136 -6.02 -18.58 5.54
CA GLU A 136 -5.98 -20.03 5.54
C GLU A 136 -5.22 -20.55 4.32
N SER A 137 -4.34 -21.52 4.56
CA SER A 137 -3.59 -22.22 3.51
C SER A 137 -3.33 -23.65 3.97
N ASN A 138 -3.77 -24.64 3.19
CA ASN A 138 -3.73 -26.05 3.59
C ASN A 138 -4.37 -26.28 4.98
N ASP A 139 -3.66 -26.91 5.91
CA ASP A 139 -4.11 -27.16 7.29
C ASP A 139 -3.68 -26.07 8.28
N GLU A 140 -3.27 -24.89 7.78
CA GLU A 140 -2.82 -23.79 8.59
C GLU A 140 -3.78 -22.60 8.54
N SER A 141 -3.99 -22.00 9.71
CA SER A 141 -4.79 -20.79 9.89
C SER A 141 -4.04 -19.77 10.74
N LEU A 142 -4.05 -18.52 10.30
CA LEU A 142 -3.41 -17.39 10.95
C LEU A 142 -4.35 -16.19 10.91
N THR A 143 -4.74 -15.72 12.10
CA THR A 143 -5.58 -14.53 12.26
C THR A 143 -4.75 -13.37 12.78
N LEU A 144 -4.81 -12.25 12.06
CA LEU A 144 -4.30 -10.95 12.49
C LEU A 144 -5.45 -10.14 13.08
N THR A 145 -5.26 -9.60 14.27
CA THR A 145 -6.15 -8.60 14.84
C THR A 145 -5.67 -7.22 14.41
N LEU A 146 -6.57 -6.42 13.84
CA LEU A 146 -6.28 -5.10 13.30
C LEU A 146 -6.97 -4.02 14.13
N ASP A 147 -6.24 -2.97 14.52
CA ASP A 147 -6.79 -1.69 14.96
C ASP A 147 -6.44 -0.62 13.94
N ARG A 148 -7.47 0.00 13.32
CA ARG A 148 -7.31 1.00 12.26
C ARG A 148 -6.29 0.57 11.20
N GLY A 149 -6.38 -0.70 10.84
CA GLY A 149 -5.56 -1.41 9.85
C GLY A 149 -4.11 -1.66 10.24
N THR A 150 -3.71 -1.36 11.48
CA THR A 150 -2.42 -1.78 12.04
C THR A 150 -2.58 -3.09 12.79
N VAL A 151 -1.63 -4.02 12.61
CA VAL A 151 -1.66 -5.32 13.30
C VAL A 151 -1.29 -5.14 14.76
N VAL A 152 -2.17 -5.52 15.67
CA VAL A 152 -1.99 -5.38 17.13
C VAL A 152 -1.82 -6.71 17.85
N ASP A 153 -2.28 -7.81 17.24
CA ASP A 153 -2.16 -9.16 17.79
C ASP A 153 -2.26 -10.23 16.69
N THR A 154 -1.84 -11.45 17.00
CA THR A 154 -1.88 -12.58 16.08
C THR A 154 -2.25 -13.89 16.78
N SER A 155 -3.30 -14.55 16.28
CA SER A 155 -3.62 -15.93 16.62
C SER A 155 -3.06 -16.86 15.54
N TRP A 156 -2.20 -17.80 15.94
CA TRP A 156 -1.59 -18.76 15.03
C TRP A 156 -1.64 -20.15 15.67
N GLN A 157 -2.54 -20.99 15.17
CA GLN A 157 -2.90 -22.27 15.77
C GLN A 157 -1.69 -23.18 15.98
N ASN A 158 -0.85 -23.29 14.95
CA ASN A 158 0.31 -24.20 14.94
C ASN A 158 1.63 -23.50 15.35
N ARG A 159 1.56 -22.37 16.08
CA ARG A 159 2.76 -21.67 16.55
C ARG A 159 3.58 -22.57 17.49
N PRO A 160 4.88 -22.78 17.23
CA PRO A 160 5.76 -23.54 18.11
C PRO A 160 5.71 -23.02 19.54
N LEU A 161 5.60 -23.90 20.53
CA LEU A 161 5.44 -23.54 21.94
C LEU A 161 6.54 -22.57 22.40
N THR A 162 7.80 -22.82 22.04
CA THR A 162 8.97 -21.99 22.40
C THR A 162 8.90 -20.56 21.87
N ARG A 163 8.02 -20.26 20.91
CA ARG A 163 7.83 -18.94 20.29
C ARG A 163 6.55 -18.23 20.75
N ARG A 164 5.77 -18.84 21.64
CA ARG A 164 4.59 -18.19 22.23
C ARG A 164 5.02 -17.15 23.27
N LEU A 165 4.26 -16.06 23.39
CA LEU A 165 4.52 -14.93 24.30
C LEU A 165 4.97 -15.38 25.70
N GLY A 166 4.21 -16.27 26.33
CA GLY A 166 4.51 -16.73 27.68
C GLY A 166 5.89 -17.40 27.81
N ASN A 167 6.29 -18.20 26.81
CA ASN A 167 7.61 -18.84 26.82
C ASN A 167 8.75 -17.87 26.50
N LEU A 168 8.49 -16.81 25.70
CA LEU A 168 9.45 -15.73 25.49
C LEU A 168 9.67 -14.95 26.80
N LEU A 169 8.60 -14.59 27.50
CA LEU A 169 8.67 -13.90 28.79
C LEU A 169 9.36 -14.76 29.87
N LEU A 170 9.08 -16.07 29.89
CA LEU A 170 9.73 -17.01 30.80
C LEU A 170 11.24 -17.11 30.51
N ARG A 171 11.63 -17.28 29.24
CA ARG A 171 13.02 -17.36 28.80
C ARG A 171 13.80 -16.08 29.14
N ASP A 172 13.17 -14.93 28.97
CA ASP A 172 13.78 -13.62 29.22
C ASP A 172 13.75 -13.25 30.73
N GLY A 173 13.30 -14.16 31.60
CA GLY A 173 13.28 -13.97 33.05
C GLY A 173 12.25 -12.97 33.56
N LYS A 174 11.27 -12.59 32.73
CA LYS A 174 10.22 -11.62 33.06
C LYS A 174 9.10 -12.22 33.90
N ILE A 175 8.88 -13.53 33.77
CA ILE A 175 7.91 -14.29 34.57
C ILE A 175 8.50 -15.61 35.02
N THR A 176 7.90 -16.21 36.05
CA THR A 176 8.20 -17.58 36.49
C THR A 176 7.30 -18.61 35.79
N GLY A 177 7.67 -19.88 35.85
CA GLY A 177 6.84 -20.97 35.33
C GLY A 177 5.47 -21.06 36.03
N GLU A 178 5.43 -20.76 37.33
CA GLU A 178 4.19 -20.69 38.11
C GLU A 178 3.27 -19.56 37.65
N GLN A 179 3.83 -18.37 37.41
CA GLN A 179 3.10 -17.21 36.89
C GLN A 179 2.53 -17.49 35.49
N LEU A 180 3.30 -18.16 34.63
CA LEU A 180 2.85 -18.57 33.30
C LEU A 180 1.68 -19.56 33.39
N GLN A 181 1.80 -20.59 34.24
CA GLN A 181 0.76 -21.60 34.39
C GLN A 181 -0.54 -21.01 34.96
N GLU A 182 -0.44 -20.12 35.95
CA GLU A 182 -1.61 -19.41 36.49
C GLU A 182 -2.28 -18.53 35.42
N ALA A 183 -1.50 -17.79 34.63
CA ALA A 183 -2.04 -16.97 33.55
C ALA A 183 -2.74 -17.81 32.47
N LEU A 184 -2.17 -18.95 32.09
CA LEU A 184 -2.78 -19.89 31.14
C LEU A 184 -4.08 -20.50 31.69
N ASN A 185 -4.07 -20.94 32.96
CA ASN A 185 -5.27 -21.47 33.61
C ASN A 185 -6.41 -20.44 33.59
N ARG A 186 -6.12 -19.15 33.83
CA ARG A 186 -7.13 -18.08 33.76
C ARG A 186 -7.62 -17.80 32.34
N GLN A 187 -6.76 -17.97 31.34
CA GLN A 187 -7.14 -17.83 29.94
C GLN A 187 -8.15 -18.93 29.55
N ASP A 188 -7.89 -20.17 29.98
CA ASP A 188 -8.71 -21.34 29.69
C ASP A 188 -10.03 -21.39 30.50
N GLN A 189 -10.00 -21.03 31.79
CA GLN A 189 -11.15 -21.22 32.69
C GLN A 189 -12.34 -20.30 32.45
N ASN A 190 -12.14 -19.14 31.81
CA ASN A 190 -13.17 -18.12 31.68
C ASN A 190 -13.76 -17.97 30.28
N ASN A 191 -13.41 -18.87 29.32
CA ASN A 191 -13.54 -18.56 27.88
C ASN A 191 -13.04 -17.14 27.60
N SER A 192 -11.96 -16.74 28.29
CA SER A 192 -11.54 -15.35 28.28
C SER A 192 -11.03 -15.05 26.88
N SER A 193 -11.72 -14.17 26.16
CA SER A 193 -11.21 -13.59 24.91
C SER A 193 -10.00 -12.69 25.16
N LEU A 194 -9.58 -12.53 26.42
CA LEU A 194 -8.44 -11.72 26.79
C LEU A 194 -7.13 -12.41 26.39
N PRO A 195 -6.24 -11.71 25.69
CA PRO A 195 -4.91 -12.21 25.36
C PRO A 195 -4.08 -12.46 26.62
N LEU A 196 -3.18 -13.45 26.56
CA LEU A 196 -2.35 -13.88 27.69
C LEU A 196 -1.54 -12.73 28.30
N GLY A 197 -0.99 -11.83 27.47
CA GLY A 197 -0.25 -10.66 27.94
C GLY A 197 -1.10 -9.71 28.79
N HIS A 198 -2.38 -9.53 28.44
CA HIS A 198 -3.32 -8.71 29.22
C HIS A 198 -3.62 -9.33 30.59
N ILE A 199 -3.79 -10.65 30.63
CA ILE A 199 -3.97 -11.41 31.87
C ILE A 199 -2.75 -11.21 32.79
N MET A 200 -1.53 -11.32 32.23
CA MET A 200 -0.29 -11.14 32.98
C MET A 200 -0.11 -9.70 33.53
N ILE A 201 -0.51 -8.68 32.77
CA ILE A 201 -0.52 -7.28 33.23
C ILE A 201 -1.51 -7.12 34.38
N LYS A 202 -2.75 -7.61 34.24
CA LYS A 202 -3.78 -7.51 35.29
C LYS A 202 -3.40 -8.25 36.57
N LEU A 203 -2.63 -9.34 36.44
CA LEU A 203 -2.07 -10.08 37.57
C LEU A 203 -0.89 -9.36 38.25
N GLY A 204 -0.37 -8.29 37.66
CA GLY A 204 0.81 -7.59 38.15
C GLY A 204 2.11 -8.37 37.96
N TYR A 205 2.13 -9.38 37.07
CA TYR A 205 3.34 -10.18 36.82
C TYR A 205 4.33 -9.47 35.89
N ILE A 206 3.82 -8.62 35.00
CA ILE A 206 4.62 -7.82 34.08
C ILE A 206 4.04 -6.41 33.96
N ALA A 207 4.88 -5.43 33.64
CA ALA A 207 4.42 -4.10 33.25
C ALA A 207 4.00 -4.08 31.76
N PRO A 208 3.15 -3.14 31.33
CA PRO A 208 2.84 -2.95 29.90
C PRO A 208 4.10 -2.80 29.03
N ALA A 209 5.15 -2.14 29.52
CA ALA A 209 6.40 -2.01 28.78
C ALA A 209 7.09 -3.35 28.45
N ASP A 210 6.91 -4.38 29.29
CA ASP A 210 7.56 -5.68 29.13
C ASP A 210 6.99 -6.50 27.98
N ILE A 211 5.74 -6.22 27.55
CA ILE A 211 5.12 -6.95 26.43
C ILE A 211 5.57 -6.43 25.07
N LYS A 212 6.07 -5.18 24.98
CA LYS A 212 6.34 -4.53 23.68
C LYS A 212 7.23 -5.36 22.78
N GLY A 213 8.45 -5.67 23.24
CA GLY A 213 9.44 -6.42 22.44
C GLY A 213 8.97 -7.82 22.05
N PRO A 214 8.57 -8.67 23.02
CA PRO A 214 8.07 -10.02 22.74
C PRO A 214 6.85 -10.04 21.81
N CYS A 215 5.88 -9.16 22.02
CA CYS A 215 4.67 -9.08 21.20
C CYS A 215 4.98 -8.58 19.78
N GLN A 216 5.76 -7.51 19.62
CA GLN A 216 6.20 -7.04 18.30
C GLN A 216 7.00 -8.10 17.54
N HIS A 217 7.86 -8.85 18.22
CA HIS A 217 8.59 -9.97 17.62
C HIS A 217 7.62 -11.07 17.14
N GLN A 218 6.64 -11.42 17.99
CA GLN A 218 5.64 -12.44 17.72
C GLN A 218 4.75 -12.08 16.51
N ILE A 219 4.36 -10.81 16.38
CA ILE A 219 3.59 -10.28 15.25
C ILE A 219 4.46 -10.25 13.99
N SER A 220 5.69 -9.74 14.09
CA SER A 220 6.64 -9.69 12.95
C SER A 220 6.89 -11.08 12.36
N GLU A 221 7.05 -12.09 13.24
CA GLU A 221 7.21 -13.46 12.81
C GLU A 221 5.98 -13.99 12.08
N ALA A 222 4.78 -13.75 12.62
CA ALA A 222 3.52 -14.17 12.01
C ALA A 222 3.33 -13.53 10.63
N ILE A 223 3.60 -12.22 10.49
CA ILE A 223 3.58 -11.52 9.19
C ILE A 223 4.60 -12.15 8.25
N THR A 224 5.86 -12.33 8.69
CA THR A 224 6.91 -12.95 7.86
C THR A 224 6.53 -14.35 7.38
N TYR A 225 5.88 -15.13 8.25
CA TYR A 225 5.41 -16.47 7.93
C TYR A 225 4.28 -16.43 6.89
N LEU A 226 3.28 -15.58 7.10
CA LEU A 226 2.17 -15.35 6.17
C LEU A 226 2.67 -14.93 4.79
N MET A 227 3.70 -14.07 4.70
CA MET A 227 4.26 -13.63 3.42
C MET A 227 4.91 -14.75 2.60
N ARG A 228 5.16 -15.93 3.19
CA ARG A 228 5.67 -17.11 2.47
C ARG A 228 4.56 -17.92 1.81
N TRP A 229 3.31 -17.75 2.23
CA TRP A 229 2.19 -18.46 1.63
C TRP A 229 1.93 -17.92 0.22
N ARG A 230 1.86 -18.82 -0.76
CA ARG A 230 1.63 -18.49 -2.18
C ARG A 230 0.20 -18.71 -2.63
N GLU A 231 -0.49 -19.62 -1.96
CA GLU A 231 -1.85 -20.04 -2.24
C GLU A 231 -2.64 -20.07 -0.93
N GLY A 232 -3.93 -19.84 -1.02
CA GLY A 232 -4.79 -19.75 0.14
C GLY A 232 -5.92 -18.76 -0.06
N ARG A 233 -6.64 -18.54 1.01
CA ARG A 233 -7.76 -17.60 1.07
C ARG A 233 -7.68 -16.76 2.32
N PHE A 234 -8.40 -15.65 2.31
CA PHE A 234 -8.59 -14.84 3.51
C PHE A 234 -10.05 -14.51 3.69
N TYR A 235 -10.37 -14.12 4.91
CA TYR A 235 -11.63 -13.50 5.27
C TYR A 235 -11.42 -12.45 6.35
N PHE A 236 -12.11 -11.33 6.23
CA PHE A 236 -12.09 -10.22 7.16
C PHE A 236 -13.46 -10.08 7.81
N GLN A 237 -13.45 -10.00 9.13
CA GLN A 237 -14.61 -9.74 9.94
C GLN A 237 -14.37 -8.46 10.73
N GLU A 238 -15.23 -7.46 10.54
CA GLU A 238 -15.21 -6.26 11.37
C GLU A 238 -15.53 -6.60 12.83
N GLY A 239 -14.84 -5.93 13.74
CA GLY A 239 -15.06 -6.06 15.18
C GLY A 239 -14.63 -4.81 15.90
N GLU A 240 -15.51 -4.28 16.75
CA GLU A 240 -15.27 -3.04 17.52
C GLU A 240 -14.40 -3.28 18.77
N ASP A 241 -14.34 -4.53 19.24
CA ASP A 241 -13.59 -4.93 20.44
C ASP A 241 -12.22 -5.52 20.08
N VAL A 242 -11.26 -4.66 19.76
CA VAL A 242 -9.86 -5.04 19.93
C VAL A 242 -9.61 -5.07 21.44
N THR A 243 -9.46 -6.27 22.00
CA THR A 243 -9.48 -6.59 23.44
C THR A 243 -8.36 -5.98 24.31
N TYR A 244 -7.53 -5.09 23.76
CA TYR A 244 -6.45 -4.42 24.47
C TYR A 244 -6.84 -3.02 24.93
N GLU A 245 -6.30 -2.61 26.07
CA GLU A 245 -6.36 -1.21 26.51
C GLU A 245 -5.60 -0.33 25.49
N LYS A 246 -6.14 0.86 25.18
CA LYS A 246 -5.57 1.79 24.19
C LYS A 246 -4.09 2.10 24.44
N GLU A 247 -3.68 2.13 25.71
CA GLU A 247 -2.28 2.35 26.10
C GLU A 247 -1.35 1.25 25.57
N VAL A 248 -1.77 -0.01 25.67
CA VAL A 248 -1.01 -1.15 25.17
C VAL A 248 -0.95 -1.15 23.64
N ILE A 249 -2.08 -0.85 22.98
CA ILE A 249 -2.12 -0.73 21.51
C ILE A 249 -1.10 0.31 21.05
N ASN A 250 -1.18 1.53 21.59
CA ASN A 250 -0.26 2.62 21.24
C ASN A 250 1.21 2.25 21.49
N LEU A 251 1.49 1.55 22.60
CA LEU A 251 2.84 1.08 22.91
C LEU A 251 3.40 0.12 21.83
N LEU A 252 2.54 -0.73 21.27
CA LEU A 252 2.88 -1.72 20.25
C LEU A 252 2.97 -1.11 18.85
N THR A 253 2.16 -0.10 18.55
CA THR A 253 1.90 0.36 17.17
C THR A 253 2.26 1.80 16.88
N ASP A 254 2.78 2.58 17.83
CA ASP A 254 3.19 3.98 17.60
C ASP A 254 4.71 4.19 17.84
N PRO A 255 5.52 4.42 16.78
CA PRO A 255 5.15 4.31 15.35
C PRO A 255 4.95 2.85 14.92
N ASP A 256 4.22 2.60 13.83
CA ASP A 256 3.91 1.25 13.35
C ASP A 256 5.18 0.50 12.92
N PRO A 257 5.62 -0.53 13.69
CA PRO A 257 6.85 -1.26 13.40
C PRO A 257 6.70 -2.20 12.21
N PHE A 258 5.49 -2.50 11.76
CA PHE A 258 5.19 -3.50 10.74
C PHE A 258 5.06 -2.91 9.33
N SER A 259 4.88 -1.59 9.21
CA SER A 259 4.79 -0.91 7.90
C SER A 259 5.94 -1.25 6.95
N PRO A 260 7.23 -1.25 7.38
CA PRO A 260 8.35 -1.61 6.52
C PRO A 260 8.31 -3.04 5.98
N MET A 261 7.55 -3.94 6.62
CA MET A 261 7.38 -5.33 6.18
C MET A 261 6.27 -5.49 5.14
N ILE A 262 5.30 -4.57 5.13
CA ILE A 262 4.08 -4.63 4.31
C ILE A 262 4.23 -3.74 3.07
N GLU A 263 4.70 -2.50 3.23
CA GLU A 263 4.72 -1.49 2.16
C GLU A 263 5.58 -1.85 0.93
N PRO A 264 6.80 -2.39 1.07
CA PRO A 264 7.63 -2.71 -0.10
C PRO A 264 7.03 -3.82 -0.99
N MET A 265 6.09 -4.59 -0.46
CA MET A 265 5.50 -5.77 -1.11
C MET A 265 4.13 -5.48 -1.74
N ALA A 266 3.74 -4.21 -1.79
CA ALA A 266 2.36 -3.82 -2.05
C ALA A 266 2.06 -3.45 -3.52
N GLY A 267 2.90 -3.88 -4.45
CA GLY A 267 2.43 -4.20 -5.81
C GLY A 267 1.93 -5.64 -5.77
N GLY A 268 0.66 -5.85 -6.05
CA GLY A 268 0.05 -7.18 -6.05
C GLY A 268 -0.96 -7.34 -7.18
N PRO A 269 -1.49 -8.55 -7.36
CA PRO A 269 -2.36 -8.87 -8.49
C PRO A 269 -3.59 -7.94 -8.55
N TYR A 270 -4.15 -7.52 -7.42
CA TYR A 270 -5.36 -6.70 -7.41
C TYR A 270 -5.11 -5.28 -7.92
N ILE A 271 -4.13 -4.58 -7.33
CA ILE A 271 -3.76 -3.21 -7.68
C ILE A 271 -3.16 -3.18 -9.09
N GLU A 272 -2.29 -4.14 -9.45
CA GLU A 272 -1.72 -4.21 -10.80
C GLU A 272 -2.79 -4.46 -11.87
N THR A 273 -3.71 -5.40 -11.62
CA THR A 273 -4.83 -5.67 -12.53
C THR A 273 -5.75 -4.46 -12.63
N SER A 274 -5.99 -3.75 -11.52
CA SER A 274 -6.85 -2.56 -11.51
C SER A 274 -6.21 -1.39 -12.26
N LEU A 275 -4.92 -1.13 -12.04
CA LEU A 275 -4.19 -0.04 -12.70
C LEU A 275 -3.92 -0.33 -14.18
N SER A 276 -3.59 -1.58 -14.55
CA SER A 276 -3.31 -1.93 -15.95
C SER A 276 -4.49 -1.68 -16.89
N ARG A 277 -5.73 -1.81 -16.39
CA ARG A 277 -6.97 -1.53 -17.14
C ARG A 277 -7.14 -0.07 -17.54
N VAL A 278 -6.46 0.87 -16.87
CA VAL A 278 -6.54 2.30 -17.17
C VAL A 278 -5.32 2.86 -17.91
N ILE A 279 -4.30 2.02 -18.15
CA ILE A 279 -3.15 2.39 -18.98
C ILE A 279 -3.54 2.24 -20.45
N GLN A 280 -3.41 3.33 -21.21
CA GLN A 280 -3.72 3.35 -22.64
C GLN A 280 -2.44 3.54 -23.45
N PRO A 281 -2.20 2.73 -24.50
CA PRO A 281 -1.08 2.96 -25.41
C PRO A 281 -1.30 4.25 -26.20
N THR A 282 -0.21 4.89 -26.57
CA THR A 282 -0.23 6.03 -27.50
C THR A 282 0.21 5.58 -28.90
N ILE A 283 0.16 6.49 -29.87
CA ILE A 283 0.74 6.27 -31.20
C ILE A 283 2.28 6.22 -31.21
N ILE A 284 2.93 6.50 -30.08
CA ILE A 284 4.39 6.50 -29.92
C ILE A 284 4.79 5.21 -29.23
N ASP A 285 5.71 4.48 -29.85
CA ASP A 285 6.27 3.25 -29.27
C ASP A 285 6.88 3.52 -27.90
N ASN A 286 6.67 2.58 -26.97
CA ASN A 286 7.12 2.65 -25.58
C ASN A 286 6.54 3.81 -24.75
N LEU A 287 5.47 4.46 -25.22
CA LEU A 287 4.78 5.54 -24.49
C LEU A 287 3.31 5.19 -24.24
N TRP A 288 2.94 5.20 -22.97
CA TRP A 288 1.58 5.01 -22.50
C TRP A 288 1.09 6.23 -21.70
N VAL A 289 -0.23 6.38 -21.62
CA VAL A 289 -0.89 7.41 -20.84
C VAL A 289 -1.88 6.75 -19.89
N MET A 290 -1.84 7.12 -18.62
CA MET A 290 -2.88 6.84 -17.65
C MET A 290 -3.62 8.15 -17.39
N PRO A 291 -4.86 8.31 -17.90
CA PRO A 291 -5.62 9.55 -17.76
C PRO A 291 -6.13 9.73 -16.34
N SER A 292 -6.54 10.97 -16.01
CA SER A 292 -7.08 11.31 -14.70
C SER A 292 -8.31 10.47 -14.37
N GLY A 293 -9.17 10.21 -15.36
CA GLY A 293 -10.50 9.63 -15.15
C GLY A 293 -11.55 10.71 -14.88
N PRO A 294 -12.70 10.31 -14.30
CA PRO A 294 -13.77 11.24 -13.96
C PRO A 294 -13.29 12.27 -12.95
N LEU A 295 -13.81 13.50 -13.03
CA LEU A 295 -13.59 14.51 -12.01
C LEU A 295 -14.32 14.06 -10.75
N PRO A 296 -13.64 13.89 -9.61
CA PRO A 296 -14.36 13.74 -8.36
C PRO A 296 -15.21 15.00 -8.12
N PRO A 297 -16.42 14.86 -7.56
CA PRO A 297 -17.24 16.02 -7.18
C PRO A 297 -16.50 16.92 -6.17
N ASN A 298 -15.59 16.34 -5.37
CA ASN A 298 -14.66 17.05 -4.50
C ASN A 298 -13.25 16.40 -4.58
N PRO A 299 -12.24 17.05 -5.16
CA PRO A 299 -10.88 16.52 -5.25
C PRO A 299 -10.21 16.21 -3.91
N THR A 300 -10.57 16.95 -2.85
CA THR A 300 -10.02 16.73 -1.50
C THR A 300 -10.50 15.41 -0.90
N ALA A 301 -11.71 14.95 -1.26
CA ALA A 301 -12.28 13.70 -0.76
C ALA A 301 -11.49 12.44 -1.19
N ILE A 302 -10.74 12.50 -2.30
CA ILE A 302 -9.85 11.41 -2.72
C ILE A 302 -8.61 11.31 -1.80
N LEU A 303 -8.17 12.44 -1.23
CA LEU A 303 -7.02 12.47 -0.31
C LEU A 303 -7.43 12.11 1.12
N GLU A 304 -8.65 12.45 1.52
CA GLU A 304 -9.21 12.12 2.84
C GLU A 304 -9.51 10.62 3.00
N SER A 305 -9.78 9.88 1.91
CA SER A 305 -10.00 8.43 1.95
C SER A 305 -8.73 7.59 2.02
N ALA A 306 -7.55 8.22 1.98
CA ALA A 306 -6.24 7.56 1.99
C ALA A 306 -5.37 7.96 3.20
N GLY A 307 -5.92 8.70 4.18
CA GLY A 307 -5.23 9.28 5.33
C GLY A 307 -5.72 8.76 6.67
#